data_AF-A0A7D5FWQ7-F1
#
_entry.id   AF-A0A7D5FWQ7-F1
#
_cell.length_a   1.000
_cell.length_b   1.000
_cell.length_c   1.000
_cell.angle_alpha   90.00
_cell.angle_beta   90.00
_cell.angle_gamma   90.00
#
_symmetry.space_group_name_H-M   'P 1'
#
loop_
_entity.id
_entity.type
_entity.pdbx_description
1 polymer ?
#
loop_
_entity_poly.entity_id
_entity_poly.type
_entity_poly.pdbx_seq_one_letter_code
_entity_poly.pdbx_strand_id
1 'polypeptide(L)'
;MLQPVQLFKILSDETRLAIVMLLRESGELCVCDICAATSESQPKISRHMAILRDAGLVLDRREGKWIHYRLSPHIPAWAAETITTSWQCMREDVREWLDKSACTSC
;
A
#
# COMPACT_ATOMS: atom_id res chain seq x y z
N MET A 1 18.82 -6.61 2.89
CA MET A 1 18.81 -5.15 2.67
C MET A 1 18.21 -4.88 1.30
N LEU A 2 17.12 -4.10 1.24
CA LEU A 2 16.40 -3.80 0.00
C LEU A 2 17.31 -3.11 -1.01
N GLN A 3 17.39 -3.64 -2.23
CA GLN A 3 18.16 -3.05 -3.34
C GLN A 3 17.26 -2.22 -4.28
N PRO A 4 17.78 -1.17 -4.95
CA PRO A 4 17.00 -0.36 -5.90
C PRO A 4 16.26 -1.19 -6.97
N VAL A 5 16.95 -2.15 -7.61
CA VAL A 5 16.33 -3.01 -8.62
C VAL A 5 15.16 -3.83 -8.06
N GLN A 6 15.23 -4.25 -6.79
CA GLN A 6 14.14 -4.98 -6.15
C GLN A 6 12.95 -4.05 -5.90
N LEU A 7 13.18 -2.84 -5.37
CA LEU A 7 12.13 -1.86 -5.14
C LEU A 7 11.39 -1.56 -6.45
N PHE A 8 12.11 -1.22 -7.52
CA PHE A 8 11.48 -0.86 -8.79
C PHE A 8 10.73 -2.03 -9.43
N LYS A 9 11.26 -3.27 -9.36
CA LYS A 9 10.51 -4.46 -9.82
C LYS A 9 9.23 -4.70 -9.03
N ILE A 10 9.24 -4.40 -7.74
CA ILE A 10 8.04 -4.53 -6.90
C ILE A 10 7.06 -3.42 -7.25
N LEU A 11 7.50 -2.17 -7.35
CA LEU A 11 6.63 -1.02 -7.57
C LEU A 11 6.18 -0.83 -9.03
N SER A 12 6.74 -1.55 -10.00
CA SER A 12 6.33 -1.47 -11.41
C SER A 12 4.99 -2.16 -11.72
N ASP A 13 4.25 -2.62 -10.71
CA ASP A 13 2.94 -3.23 -10.84
C ASP A 13 1.90 -2.27 -10.28
N GLU A 14 0.87 -2.01 -11.08
CA GLU A 14 -0.12 -0.96 -10.81
C GLU A 14 -0.81 -1.16 -9.47
N THR A 15 -1.23 -2.40 -9.15
CA THR A 15 -1.91 -2.70 -7.88
C THR A 15 -0.96 -2.53 -6.69
N ARG A 16 0.29 -3.00 -6.77
CA ARG A 16 1.27 -2.80 -5.69
C ARG A 16 1.62 -1.33 -5.48
N LEU A 17 1.78 -0.58 -6.56
CA LEU A 17 2.03 0.86 -6.48
C LEU A 17 0.85 1.56 -5.80
N ALA A 18 -0.38 1.29 -6.24
CA ALA A 18 -1.59 1.85 -5.66
C ALA A 18 -1.68 1.55 -4.15
N ILE A 19 -1.47 0.30 -3.73
CA ILE A 19 -1.44 -0.09 -2.32
C ILE A 19 -0.43 0.76 -1.53
N VAL A 20 0.80 0.89 -2.00
CA VAL A 20 1.85 1.65 -1.31
C VAL A 20 1.48 3.13 -1.20
N MET A 21 0.89 3.71 -2.24
CA MET A 21 0.44 5.11 -2.22
C MET A 21 -0.73 5.34 -1.25
N LEU A 22 -1.69 4.42 -1.22
CA LEU A 22 -2.82 4.46 -0.28
C LEU A 22 -2.35 4.38 1.18
N LEU A 23 -1.41 3.48 1.46
CA LEU A 23 -0.80 3.36 2.79
C LEU A 23 0.06 4.57 3.15
N ARG A 24 0.68 5.23 2.16
CA ARG A 24 1.45 6.47 2.38
C ARG A 24 0.56 7.65 2.78
N GLU A 25 -0.62 7.78 2.17
CA GLU A 25 -1.61 8.82 2.49
C GLU A 25 -2.31 8.55 3.82
N SER A 26 -2.82 7.32 4.02
CA SER A 26 -3.71 6.98 5.14
C SER A 26 -2.97 6.56 6.40
N GLY A 27 -1.70 6.18 6.28
CA GLY A 27 -0.89 5.64 7.38
C GLY A 27 -1.16 4.17 7.66
N GLU A 28 -2.41 3.79 7.91
CA GLU A 28 -2.85 2.41 8.14
C GLU A 28 -4.23 2.17 7.51
N LEU A 29 -4.41 1.03 6.83
CA LEU A 29 -5.68 0.65 6.19
C LEU A 29 -5.98 -0.83 6.40
N CYS A 30 -7.26 -1.21 6.49
CA CYS A 30 -7.62 -2.62 6.47
C CYS A 30 -7.67 -3.16 5.04
N VAL A 31 -7.64 -4.49 4.89
CA VAL A 31 -7.70 -5.13 3.58
C VAL A 31 -8.96 -4.74 2.79
N CYS A 32 -10.10 -4.51 3.46
CA CYS A 32 -11.35 -4.14 2.81
C CYS A 32 -11.30 -2.74 2.22
N ASP A 33 -10.75 -1.77 2.94
CA ASP A 33 -10.57 -0.40 2.45
C ASP A 33 -9.68 -0.39 1.20
N ILE A 34 -8.61 -1.19 1.22
CA ILE A 34 -7.71 -1.31 0.07
C ILE A 34 -8.41 -1.94 -1.12
N CYS A 35 -9.19 -3.01 -0.92
CA CYS A 35 -9.97 -3.63 -2.00
C CYS A 35 -10.97 -2.65 -2.62
N ALA A 36 -11.65 -1.84 -1.79
CA ALA A 36 -12.58 -0.81 -2.24
C ALA A 36 -11.85 0.28 -3.04
N ALA A 37 -10.72 0.78 -2.52
CA ALA A 37 -9.93 1.84 -3.16
C ALA A 37 -9.40 1.42 -4.53
N THR A 38 -8.91 0.20 -4.64
CA THR A 38 -8.33 -0.31 -5.89
C THR A 38 -9.37 -0.95 -6.81
N SER A 39 -10.62 -1.16 -6.35
CA SER A 39 -11.63 -1.96 -7.04
C SER A 39 -11.15 -3.37 -7.39
N GLU A 40 -10.37 -4.00 -6.50
CA GLU A 40 -9.76 -5.30 -6.71
C GLU A 40 -10.29 -6.35 -5.73
N SER A 41 -10.20 -7.62 -6.12
CA SER A 41 -10.60 -8.72 -5.24
C SER A 41 -9.64 -8.92 -4.06
N GLN A 42 -10.18 -9.31 -2.90
CA GLN A 42 -9.40 -9.61 -1.71
C GLN A 42 -8.30 -10.67 -1.90
N PRO A 43 -8.50 -11.77 -2.67
CA PRO A 43 -7.42 -12.72 -2.95
C PRO A 43 -6.24 -12.09 -3.70
N LYS A 44 -6.51 -11.18 -4.66
CA LYS A 44 -5.47 -10.48 -5.41
C LYS A 44 -4.71 -9.52 -4.50
N ILE A 45 -5.41 -8.69 -3.72
CA ILE A 45 -4.79 -7.79 -2.73
C ILE A 45 -3.94 -8.57 -1.72
N SER A 46 -4.44 -9.70 -1.20
CA SER A 46 -3.70 -10.52 -0.24
C SER A 46 -2.39 -11.07 -0.83
N ARG A 47 -2.39 -11.48 -2.10
CA ARG A 47 -1.17 -11.91 -2.81
C ARG A 47 -0.16 -10.77 -2.95
N HIS A 48 -0.63 -9.58 -3.31
CA HIS A 48 0.23 -8.40 -3.41
C HIS A 48 0.80 -7.99 -2.05
N MET A 49 0.00 -8.04 -0.99
CA MET A 49 0.46 -7.77 0.38
C MET A 49 1.53 -8.75 0.85
N ALA A 50 1.41 -10.05 0.51
CA ALA A 50 2.45 -11.02 0.81
C ALA A 50 3.79 -10.63 0.16
N ILE A 51 3.78 -10.24 -1.11
CA ILE A 51 4.99 -9.79 -1.83
C ILE A 51 5.58 -8.53 -1.17
N LEU A 52 4.75 -7.55 -0.83
CA LEU A 52 5.20 -6.31 -0.19
C LEU A 52 5.79 -6.56 1.20
N ARG A 53 5.21 -7.49 1.96
CA ARG A 53 5.69 -7.89 3.28
C ARG A 53 7.02 -8.64 3.20
N ASP A 54 7.13 -9.59 2.26
CA ASP A 54 8.37 -10.34 2.05
C ASP A 54 9.53 -9.42 1.63
N ALA A 55 9.21 -8.31 0.95
CA ALA A 55 10.17 -7.26 0.63
C ALA A 55 10.47 -6.29 1.79
N GLY A 56 9.75 -6.40 2.92
CA GLY A 56 9.88 -5.53 4.08
C GLY A 56 9.30 -4.13 3.91
N LEU A 57 8.45 -3.90 2.89
CA LEU A 57 7.84 -2.60 2.61
C LEU A 57 6.59 -2.34 3.47
N VAL A 58 5.86 -3.39 3.83
CA VAL A 58 4.65 -3.28 4.67
C VAL A 58 4.76 -4.16 5.90
N LEU A 59 4.04 -3.76 6.94
CA LEU A 59 3.79 -4.57 8.12
C LEU A 59 2.29 -4.78 8.26
N ASP A 60 1.91 -5.92 8.83
CA ASP A 60 0.54 -6.21 9.19
C ASP A 60 0.34 -6.25 10.71
N ARG A 61 -0.85 -5.85 11.15
CA ARG A 61 -1.30 -5.92 12.55
C ARG A 61 -2.73 -6.44 12.56
N ARG A 62 -2.99 -7.40 13.45
CA ARG A 62 -4.34 -7.92 13.65
C ARG A 62 -5.08 -7.09 14.69
N GLU A 63 -6.27 -6.62 14.33
CA GLU A 63 -7.18 -5.91 15.23
C GLU A 63 -8.56 -6.60 15.17
N GLY A 64 -8.82 -7.43 16.19
CA GLY A 64 -9.99 -8.31 16.21
C GLY A 64 -10.02 -9.29 15.03
N LYS A 65 -11.03 -9.14 14.17
CA LYS A 65 -11.20 -9.96 12.96
C LYS A 65 -10.46 -9.41 11.74
N TRP A 66 -9.97 -8.18 11.80
CA TRP A 66 -9.41 -7.47 10.66
C TRP A 66 -7.89 -7.46 10.70
N ILE A 67 -7.29 -7.40 9.51
CA ILE A 67 -5.85 -7.20 9.34
C ILE A 67 -5.66 -5.82 8.75
N HIS A 68 -4.88 -5.01 9.46
CA HIS A 68 -4.49 -3.68 9.07
C HIS A 68 -3.05 -3.70 8.56
N TYR A 69 -2.79 -2.93 7.51
CA TYR A 69 -1.48 -2.80 6.90
C TYR A 69 -0.99 -1.37 7.03
N ARG A 70 0.32 -1.21 7.18
CA ARG A 70 1.01 0.09 7.15
C ARG A 70 2.37 -0.05 6.49
N LEU A 71 2.94 1.07 6.03
CA LEU A 71 4.33 1.08 5.58
C LEU A 71 5.27 0.75 6.74
N SER A 72 6.30 -0.05 6.43
CA SER A 72 7.30 -0.44 7.42
C SER A 72 8.17 0.76 7.82
N PRO A 73 8.39 1.01 9.13
CA PRO A 73 9.31 2.04 9.59
C PRO A 73 10.78 1.68 9.31
N HIS A 74 11.05 0.45 8.86
CA HIS A 74 12.39 -0.04 8.54
C HIS A 74 12.74 0.07 7.05
N ILE A 75 11.90 0.71 6.23
CA ILE A 75 12.23 1.03 4.84
C ILE A 75 13.49 1.92 4.84
N PRO A 76 14.52 1.61 4.04
CA PRO A 76 15.69 2.48 3.90
C PRO A 76 15.30 3.90 3.49
N ALA A 77 15.97 4.92 4.05
CA ALA A 77 15.60 6.33 3.84
C ALA A 77 15.45 6.70 2.35
N TRP A 78 16.36 6.26 1.50
CA TRP A 78 16.31 6.51 0.04
C TRP A 78 15.04 5.93 -0.62
N ALA A 79 14.57 4.77 -0.17
CA ALA A 79 13.38 4.12 -0.70
C ALA A 79 12.10 4.82 -0.19
N ALA A 80 12.09 5.22 1.09
CA ALA A 80 10.98 5.99 1.67
C ALA A 80 10.83 7.37 1.01
N GLU A 81 11.96 8.02 0.69
CA GLU A 81 11.99 9.28 -0.06
C GLU A 81 11.47 9.07 -1.49
N THR A 82 11.93 8.01 -2.18
CA THR A 82 11.43 7.65 -3.52
C THR A 82 9.92 7.46 -3.51
N ILE A 83 9.38 6.67 -2.56
CA ILE A 83 7.94 6.46 -2.38
C ILE A 83 7.21 7.78 -2.12
N THR A 84 7.78 8.65 -1.29
CA THR A 84 7.17 9.95 -0.96
C THR A 84 7.12 10.87 -2.19
N THR A 85 8.18 10.92 -2.98
CA THR A 85 8.21 11.70 -4.23
C THR A 85 7.22 11.15 -5.25
N SER A 86 7.15 9.82 -5.42
CA SER A 86 6.14 9.20 -6.29
C SER A 86 4.72 9.50 -5.83
N TRP A 87 4.47 9.44 -4.52
CA TRP A 87 3.16 9.79 -3.93
C TRP A 87 2.78 11.24 -4.19
N GLN A 88 3.72 12.19 -4.11
CA GLN A 88 3.44 13.61 -4.40
C GLN A 88 2.88 13.81 -5.81
N CYS A 89 3.35 13.03 -6.79
CA CYS A 89 2.84 13.07 -8.17
C CYS A 89 1.43 12.48 -8.31
N MET A 90 1.02 11.57 -7.43
CA MET A 90 -0.25 10.83 -7.51
C MET A 90 -1.27 11.25 -6.43
N ARG A 91 -0.94 12.25 -5.60
CA ARG A 91 -1.68 12.56 -4.37
C ARG A 91 -3.17 12.86 -4.60
N GLU A 92 -3.52 13.44 -5.74
CA GLU A 92 -4.91 13.78 -6.07
C GLU A 92 -5.69 12.51 -6.41
N ASP A 93 -5.15 11.65 -7.28
CA ASP A 93 -5.72 10.35 -7.63
C ASP A 93 -5.90 9.47 -6.39
N VAL A 94 -4.89 9.42 -5.52
CA VAL A 94 -4.89 8.60 -4.30
C VAL A 94 -6.00 9.04 -3.34
N ARG A 95 -6.20 10.36 -3.18
CA ARG A 95 -7.30 10.90 -2.36
C ARG A 95 -8.66 10.56 -2.96
N GLU A 96 -8.80 10.66 -4.27
CA GLU A 96 -10.03 10.27 -4.94
C GLU A 96 -10.36 8.78 -4.76
N TRP A 97 -9.35 7.90 -4.77
CA TRP A 97 -9.52 6.48 -4.47
C TRP A 97 -10.00 6.23 -3.04
N LEU A 98 -9.46 6.97 -2.07
CA LEU A 98 -9.88 6.87 -0.66
C LEU A 98 -11.31 7.39 -0.45
N ASP A 99 -11.68 8.50 -1.08
CA ASP A 99 -13.03 9.06 -0.98
C ASP A 99 -14.08 8.08 -1.54
N LYS A 100 -13.77 7.39 -2.64
CA LYS A 100 -14.60 6.30 -3.18
C LYS A 100 -14.74 5.13 -2.20
N SER A 101 -13.69 4.85 -1.43
CA SER A 101 -13.66 3.76 -0.44
C SER A 101 -14.50 4.07 0.78
N ALA A 102 -14.48 5.33 1.26
CA ALA A 102 -15.20 5.76 2.44
C ALA A 102 -16.72 5.54 2.31
N CYS A 103 -17.29 5.73 1.12
CA CYS A 103 -18.69 5.43 0.81
C CYS A 103 -19.04 3.93 0.84
N THR A 104 -18.04 3.05 0.84
CA THR A 104 -18.19 1.59 0.73
C THR A 104 -17.74 0.86 2.00
N SER A 105 -17.29 1.59 3.02
CA SER A 105 -16.74 1.01 4.25
C SER A 105 -17.83 0.38 5.14
N CYS A 106 -17.50 -0.81 5.67
CA CYS A 106 -18.35 -1.67 6.50
C CYS A 106 -18.96 -1.01 7.74
#